data_AF-A0A351ZAC4-F1
#
_entry.id   AF-A0A351ZAC4-F1
#
_cell.length_a   1.000
_cell.length_b   1.000
_cell.length_c   1.000
_cell.angle_alpha   90.00
_cell.angle_beta   90.00
_cell.angle_gamma   90.00
#
_symmetry.space_group_name_H-M   'P 1'
#
loop_
_entity.id
_entity.type
_entity.pdbx_description
1 polymer ?
#
loop_
_entity_poly.entity_id
_entity_poly.type
_entity_poly.pdbx_seq_one_letter_code
_entity_poly.pdbx_strand_id
1 'polypeptide(L)'
;PLATKYWSAVKTGTSKDMRDNWCVGYSSRYTVGVWVGNFSGGSMRNVTGIAGAAPVWLEIMNYLQGSRPSPTPQPPDGVVAKRIAFQPFQGKAIEEWFIAGTEPAGEIVSLAAAGTKVRPKIVYPLNETIIAIDPDIPDANQRVIFEAVESGLAYAWRLDGKSLSGTGHLMRWKPERGRHRLSLIGDDHAILDSIEFEVRGQAAHAGGSPAVAFK
;
A
#
# COMPACT_ATOMS: atom_id res chain seq x y z
N PRO A 1 -11.15 18.76 -8.17
CA PRO A 1 -11.57 18.20 -9.48
C PRO A 1 -12.32 16.84 -9.40
N LEU A 2 -12.30 16.14 -8.26
CA LEU A 2 -13.11 14.94 -8.00
C LEU A 2 -13.98 15.16 -6.75
N ALA A 3 -14.83 16.20 -6.79
CA ALA A 3 -15.71 16.55 -5.69
C ALA A 3 -17.17 16.50 -6.16
N THR A 4 -17.97 15.71 -5.48
CA THR A 4 -19.42 15.64 -5.65
C THR A 4 -20.10 16.55 -4.63
N LYS A 5 -21.38 16.88 -4.84
CA LYS A 5 -22.18 17.69 -3.89
C LYS A 5 -22.81 16.85 -2.77
N TYR A 6 -22.52 15.55 -2.74
CA TYR A 6 -23.11 14.56 -1.87
C TYR A 6 -22.00 13.64 -1.38
N TRP A 7 -22.23 12.83 -0.34
CA TRP A 7 -21.17 11.96 0.14
C TRP A 7 -20.83 10.88 -0.89
N SER A 8 -19.56 10.77 -1.24
CA SER A 8 -19.01 9.70 -2.08
C SER A 8 -17.55 9.47 -1.73
N ALA A 9 -17.06 8.26 -1.93
CA ALA A 9 -15.64 7.94 -1.86
C ALA A 9 -15.14 7.49 -3.24
N VAL A 10 -13.90 7.86 -3.57
CA VAL A 10 -13.32 7.59 -4.89
C VAL A 10 -11.83 7.34 -4.78
N LYS A 11 -11.33 6.46 -5.65
CA LYS A 11 -9.92 6.19 -5.82
C LYS A 11 -9.56 6.15 -7.30
N THR A 12 -8.50 6.87 -7.65
CA THR A 12 -7.86 6.80 -8.96
C THR A 12 -6.74 5.76 -8.99
N GLY A 13 -6.50 5.18 -10.15
CA GLY A 13 -5.39 4.27 -10.41
C GLY A 13 -4.74 4.59 -11.75
N THR A 14 -3.42 4.46 -11.83
CA THR A 14 -2.68 4.58 -13.09
C THR A 14 -1.68 3.44 -13.11
N SER A 15 -1.74 2.59 -14.13
CA SER A 15 -0.77 1.50 -14.26
C SER A 15 0.60 2.04 -14.71
N LYS A 16 1.62 1.19 -14.58
CA LYS A 16 2.97 1.47 -15.09
C LYS A 16 2.90 1.86 -16.56
N ASP A 17 3.79 2.77 -16.96
CA ASP A 17 3.90 3.29 -18.33
C ASP A 17 2.60 3.90 -18.89
N MET A 18 1.67 4.30 -18.02
CA MET A 18 0.39 4.93 -18.38
C MET A 18 -0.47 4.10 -19.36
N ARG A 19 -0.44 2.76 -19.24
CA ARG A 19 -1.24 1.86 -20.10
C ARG A 19 -2.73 1.87 -19.75
N ASP A 20 -3.02 1.98 -18.46
CA ASP A 20 -4.36 1.92 -17.91
C ASP A 20 -4.59 3.09 -16.97
N ASN A 21 -5.80 3.62 -17.05
CA ASN A 21 -6.30 4.61 -16.13
C ASN A 21 -7.63 4.13 -15.55
N TRP A 22 -7.71 4.07 -14.23
CA TRP A 22 -8.87 3.62 -13.51
C TRP A 22 -9.40 4.72 -12.60
N CYS A 23 -10.72 4.81 -12.50
CA CYS A 23 -11.40 5.54 -11.44
C CYS A 23 -12.55 4.70 -10.92
N VAL A 24 -12.48 4.32 -9.65
CA VAL A 24 -13.52 3.53 -8.99
C VAL A 24 -13.98 4.28 -7.75
N GLY A 25 -15.29 4.37 -7.58
CA GLY A 25 -15.87 5.06 -6.45
C GLY A 25 -17.34 4.72 -6.26
N TYR A 26 -17.88 5.15 -5.14
CA TYR A 26 -19.22 4.80 -4.72
C TYR A 26 -19.93 5.93 -3.96
N SER A 27 -21.26 5.90 -3.98
CA SER A 27 -22.17 6.64 -3.10
C SER A 27 -22.94 5.65 -2.21
N SER A 28 -23.91 6.14 -1.43
CA SER A 28 -24.77 5.26 -0.62
C SER A 28 -25.57 4.22 -1.44
N ARG A 29 -25.69 4.40 -2.76
CA ARG A 29 -26.54 3.55 -3.62
C ARG A 29 -25.83 2.97 -4.85
N TYR A 30 -24.80 3.64 -5.36
CA TYR A 30 -24.15 3.25 -6.61
C TYR A 30 -22.67 3.01 -6.43
N THR A 31 -22.15 2.00 -7.12
CA THR A 31 -20.72 1.79 -7.31
C THR A 31 -20.43 1.86 -8.80
N VAL A 32 -19.48 2.70 -9.18
CA VAL A 32 -19.09 2.92 -10.58
C VAL A 32 -17.58 2.73 -10.70
N GLY A 33 -17.19 1.90 -11.65
CA GLY A 33 -15.81 1.73 -12.08
C GLY A 33 -15.66 2.16 -13.54
N VAL A 34 -14.67 2.97 -13.83
CA VAL A 34 -14.33 3.41 -15.18
C VAL A 34 -12.89 3.01 -15.47
N TRP A 35 -12.68 2.40 -16.63
CA TRP A 35 -11.37 2.17 -17.21
C TRP A 35 -11.23 2.95 -18.51
N VAL A 36 -10.05 3.51 -18.72
CA VAL A 36 -9.63 4.11 -19.98
C VAL A 36 -8.25 3.55 -20.31
N GLY A 37 -8.09 3.04 -21.54
CA GLY A 37 -6.86 2.45 -22.03
C GLY A 37 -6.95 2.15 -23.52
N ASN A 38 -5.81 1.85 -24.13
CA ASN A 38 -5.79 1.32 -25.48
C ASN A 38 -6.09 -0.18 -25.44
N PHE A 39 -7.02 -0.68 -26.25
CA PHE A 39 -7.30 -2.12 -26.35
C PHE A 39 -6.08 -2.96 -26.78
N SER A 40 -5.08 -2.33 -27.40
CA SER A 40 -3.81 -2.97 -27.74
C SER A 40 -2.87 -3.17 -26.54
N GLY A 41 -3.18 -2.60 -25.38
CA GLY A 41 -2.29 -2.54 -24.21
C GLY A 41 -1.13 -1.55 -24.34
N GLY A 42 -1.07 -0.77 -25.43
CA GLY A 42 -0.05 0.27 -25.59
C GLY A 42 -0.25 1.45 -24.64
N SER A 43 0.84 2.13 -24.27
CA SER A 43 0.81 3.33 -23.43
C SER A 43 -0.07 4.44 -24.01
N MET A 44 -0.84 5.10 -23.15
CA MET A 44 -1.53 6.35 -23.50
C MET A 44 -0.57 7.53 -23.36
N ARG A 45 -0.76 8.59 -24.15
CA ARG A 45 0.07 9.80 -24.08
C ARG A 45 -0.63 10.86 -23.22
N ASN A 46 0.07 11.40 -22.22
CA ASN A 46 -0.40 12.49 -21.34
C ASN A 46 -1.69 12.20 -20.55
N VAL A 47 -1.95 10.93 -20.19
CA VAL A 47 -3.15 10.54 -19.43
C VAL A 47 -2.76 10.17 -18.00
N THR A 48 -3.03 11.06 -17.04
CA THR A 48 -2.91 10.77 -15.60
C THR A 48 -4.26 10.33 -15.03
N GLY A 49 -4.26 9.64 -13.89
CA GLY A 49 -5.47 9.18 -13.18
C GLY A 49 -6.62 10.20 -13.14
N ILE A 50 -6.31 11.49 -12.96
CA ILE A 50 -7.29 12.57 -12.83
C ILE A 50 -7.81 13.12 -14.16
N ALA A 51 -7.12 12.87 -15.26
CA ALA A 51 -7.44 13.39 -16.60
C ALA A 51 -8.09 12.34 -17.52
N GLY A 52 -8.01 11.04 -17.19
CA GLY A 52 -8.58 9.95 -17.98
C GLY A 52 -9.93 9.46 -17.45
N ALA A 53 -9.92 8.44 -16.58
CA ALA A 53 -11.14 7.79 -16.10
C ALA A 53 -11.95 8.64 -15.09
N ALA A 54 -11.29 9.53 -14.36
CA ALA A 54 -11.87 10.34 -13.30
C ALA A 54 -13.03 11.27 -13.72
N PRO A 55 -12.92 12.07 -14.80
CA PRO A 55 -14.01 12.93 -15.25
C PRO A 55 -15.25 12.14 -15.69
N VAL A 56 -15.05 11.02 -16.41
CA VAL A 56 -16.14 10.15 -16.85
C VAL A 56 -16.88 9.54 -15.65
N TRP A 57 -16.13 9.09 -14.64
CA TRP A 57 -16.71 8.62 -13.38
C TRP A 57 -17.57 9.69 -12.71
N LEU A 58 -17.09 10.93 -12.65
CA LEU A 58 -17.80 12.04 -12.01
C LEU A 58 -19.11 12.37 -12.74
N GLU A 59 -19.11 12.38 -14.07
CA GLU A 59 -20.31 12.60 -14.89
C GLU A 59 -21.36 11.50 -14.67
N ILE A 60 -20.95 10.23 -14.71
CA ILE A 60 -21.85 9.09 -14.48
C ILE A 60 -22.44 9.14 -13.06
N MET A 61 -21.61 9.38 -12.04
CA MET A 61 -22.09 9.46 -10.66
C MET A 61 -23.09 10.60 -10.47
N ASN A 62 -22.81 11.79 -11.03
CA ASN A 62 -23.74 12.91 -10.96
C ASN A 62 -25.07 12.64 -11.68
N TYR A 63 -25.02 11.97 -12.83
CA TYR A 63 -26.22 11.55 -13.55
C TYR A 63 -27.04 10.53 -12.74
N LEU A 64 -26.41 9.49 -12.19
CA LEU A 64 -27.09 8.43 -11.43
C LEU A 64 -27.66 8.95 -10.10
N GLN A 65 -26.93 9.84 -9.42
CA GLN A 65 -27.33 10.40 -8.14
C GLN A 65 -28.47 11.41 -8.30
N GLY A 66 -28.40 12.30 -9.29
CA GLY A 66 -29.38 13.36 -9.50
C GLY A 66 -29.61 14.18 -8.22
N SER A 67 -30.86 14.28 -7.77
CA SER A 67 -31.25 14.96 -6.51
C SER A 67 -31.32 14.03 -5.29
N ARG A 68 -30.98 12.75 -5.43
CA ARG A 68 -31.08 11.79 -4.31
C ARG A 68 -30.02 12.10 -3.25
N PRO A 69 -30.34 11.96 -1.96
CA PRO A 69 -29.33 12.12 -0.91
C PRO A 69 -28.33 10.96 -0.93
N SER A 70 -27.07 11.27 -0.64
CA SER A 70 -26.05 10.30 -0.23
C SER A 70 -25.51 10.80 1.11
N PRO A 71 -26.06 10.32 2.25
CA PRO A 71 -25.62 10.75 3.57
C PRO A 71 -24.22 10.18 3.87
N THR A 72 -23.48 10.88 4.71
CA THR A 72 -22.23 10.37 5.28
C THR A 72 -22.53 9.08 6.07
N PRO A 73 -21.79 7.98 5.84
CA PRO A 73 -21.92 6.77 6.63
C PRO A 73 -21.68 7.03 8.11
N GLN A 74 -22.44 6.35 8.96
CA GLN A 74 -22.15 6.31 10.39
C GLN A 74 -20.97 5.37 10.64
N PRO A 75 -20.10 5.68 11.61
CA PRO A 75 -19.03 4.77 12.00
C PRO A 75 -19.63 3.45 12.49
N PRO A 76 -19.11 2.29 12.06
CA PRO A 76 -19.52 0.99 12.58
C PRO A 76 -19.20 0.82 14.07
N ASP A 77 -19.86 -0.15 14.71
CA ASP A 77 -19.50 -0.59 16.06
C ASP A 77 -18.02 -1.00 16.13
N GLY A 78 -17.35 -0.59 17.20
CA GLY A 78 -15.91 -0.85 17.38
C GLY A 78 -15.00 0.11 16.60
N VAL A 79 -15.53 1.20 16.04
CA VAL A 79 -14.74 2.30 15.48
C VAL A 79 -14.91 3.56 16.35
N VAL A 80 -13.80 4.15 16.80
CA VAL A 80 -13.77 5.30 17.73
C VAL A 80 -13.06 6.49 17.11
N ALA A 81 -13.60 7.69 17.30
CA ALA A 81 -12.92 8.94 16.95
C ALA A 81 -12.02 9.38 18.10
N LYS A 82 -10.76 9.70 17.79
CA LYS A 82 -9.81 10.27 18.75
C LYS A 82 -9.16 11.51 18.17
N ARG A 83 -9.03 12.52 19.03
CA ARG A 83 -8.27 13.73 18.72
C ARG A 83 -6.79 13.44 18.95
N ILE A 84 -6.00 13.59 17.90
CA ILE A 84 -4.56 13.31 17.92
C ILE A 84 -3.76 14.51 17.39
N ALA A 85 -2.60 14.74 18.00
CA ALA A 85 -1.56 15.64 17.51
C ALA A 85 -0.26 14.84 17.39
N PHE A 86 0.44 15.00 16.27
CA PHE A 86 1.73 14.34 16.07
C PHE A 86 2.85 15.23 16.61
N GLN A 87 3.90 14.67 17.20
CA GLN A 87 5.15 15.39 17.47
C GLN A 87 6.31 14.72 16.72
N PRO A 88 7.28 15.48 16.18
CA PRO A 88 7.48 16.93 16.33
C PRO A 88 6.65 17.79 15.36
N PHE A 89 5.73 17.19 14.59
CA PHE A 89 4.91 17.92 13.64
C PHE A 89 3.97 18.91 14.34
N GLN A 90 4.30 20.20 14.32
CA GLN A 90 3.50 21.26 14.99
C GLN A 90 2.17 21.61 14.28
N GLY A 91 1.53 20.63 13.64
CA GLY A 91 0.20 20.79 13.06
C GLY A 91 -0.89 20.89 14.12
N LYS A 92 -2.07 21.36 13.71
CA LYS A 92 -3.26 21.32 14.55
C LYS A 92 -3.63 19.85 14.82
N ALA A 93 -4.08 19.59 16.04
CA ALA A 93 -4.68 18.30 16.37
C ALA A 93 -5.84 18.02 15.41
N ILE A 94 -5.87 16.81 14.86
CA ILE A 94 -6.93 16.31 13.98
C ILE A 94 -7.78 15.28 14.72
N GLU A 95 -9.02 15.12 14.28
CA GLU A 95 -9.85 13.98 14.68
C GLU A 95 -9.62 12.86 13.67
N GLU A 96 -9.29 11.67 14.14
CA GLU A 96 -9.06 10.49 13.30
C GLU A 96 -9.78 9.27 13.87
N TRP A 97 -10.15 8.34 12.98
CA TRP A 97 -10.89 7.13 13.33
C TRP A 97 -9.97 5.93 13.53
N PHE A 98 -10.22 5.16 14.59
CA PHE A 98 -9.46 3.97 14.96
C PHE A 98 -10.38 2.78 15.21
N ILE A 99 -9.87 1.57 14.99
CA ILE A 99 -10.49 0.38 15.56
C ILE A 99 -10.31 0.45 17.08
N ALA A 100 -11.37 0.19 17.84
CA ALA A 100 -11.35 0.24 19.29
C ALA A 100 -10.26 -0.69 19.86
N GLY A 101 -9.44 -0.15 20.76
CA GLY A 101 -8.27 -0.81 21.33
C GLY A 101 -6.97 -0.63 20.53
N THR A 102 -7.03 0.00 19.34
CA THR A 102 -5.86 0.34 18.51
C THR A 102 -5.53 1.82 18.54
N GLU A 103 -6.39 2.64 19.14
CA GLU A 103 -6.14 4.07 19.26
C GLU A 103 -4.91 4.38 20.13
N PRO A 104 -4.21 5.50 19.87
CA PRO A 104 -3.16 5.96 20.75
C PRO A 104 -3.67 6.19 22.18
N ALA A 105 -2.87 5.80 23.17
CA ALA A 105 -3.22 5.94 24.58
C ALA A 105 -3.35 7.41 25.06
N GLY A 106 -2.80 8.36 24.30
CA GLY A 106 -2.86 9.79 24.60
C GLY A 106 -3.13 10.63 23.35
N GLU A 107 -3.50 11.88 23.57
CA GLU A 107 -3.77 12.85 22.48
C GLU A 107 -2.51 13.23 21.70
N ILE A 108 -1.33 13.08 22.31
CA ILE A 108 -0.05 13.35 21.65
C ILE A 108 0.55 12.02 21.20
N VAL A 109 0.59 11.83 19.88
CA VAL A 109 1.35 10.76 19.24
C VAL A 109 2.75 11.31 18.97
N SER A 110 3.64 11.09 19.93
CA SER A 110 5.06 11.39 19.72
C SER A 110 5.63 10.38 18.74
N LEU A 111 6.06 10.84 17.56
CA LEU A 111 7.03 10.07 16.79
C LEU A 111 8.23 9.89 17.70
N ALA A 112 8.67 8.63 17.87
CA ALA A 112 9.78 8.30 18.75
C ALA A 112 10.93 9.27 18.47
N ALA A 113 11.38 10.01 19.48
CA ALA A 113 12.56 10.83 19.34
C ALA A 113 13.69 9.93 18.86
N ALA A 114 14.48 10.37 17.88
CA ALA A 114 15.60 9.59 17.36
C ALA A 114 16.43 9.04 18.53
N GLY A 115 16.51 7.70 18.63
CA GLY A 115 17.20 7.00 19.72
C GLY A 115 16.33 6.50 20.88
N THR A 116 15.01 6.72 20.87
CA THR A 116 14.10 6.10 21.84
C THR A 116 14.06 4.59 21.60
N LYS A 117 14.38 3.81 22.63
CA LYS A 117 14.34 2.36 22.56
C LYS A 117 12.88 1.88 22.60
N VAL A 118 12.36 1.41 21.48
CA VAL A 118 11.04 0.76 21.38
C VAL A 118 11.21 -0.71 21.00
N ARG A 119 10.24 -1.55 21.33
CA ARG A 119 10.32 -2.98 20.97
C ARG A 119 10.37 -3.12 19.43
N PRO A 120 11.35 -3.85 18.86
CA PRO A 120 11.40 -4.08 17.42
C PRO A 120 10.16 -4.85 16.97
N LYS A 121 9.52 -4.38 15.90
CA LYS A 121 8.35 -5.00 15.28
C LYS A 121 8.46 -4.90 13.76
N ILE A 122 8.08 -5.96 13.05
CA ILE A 122 8.04 -5.98 11.59
C ILE A 122 6.84 -5.14 11.14
N VAL A 123 7.12 -4.14 10.31
CA VAL A 123 6.14 -3.25 9.68
C VAL A 123 5.75 -3.80 8.31
N TYR A 124 6.72 -4.34 7.57
CA TYR A 124 6.47 -4.96 6.27
C TYR A 124 7.44 -6.13 6.00
N PRO A 125 6.96 -7.24 5.40
CA PRO A 125 5.55 -7.53 5.11
C PRO A 125 4.73 -7.76 6.39
N LEU A 126 3.43 -7.51 6.30
CA LEU A 126 2.48 -7.90 7.35
C LEU A 126 2.23 -9.41 7.29
N ASN A 127 1.71 -9.98 8.37
CA ASN A 127 1.33 -11.39 8.38
C ASN A 127 0.32 -11.69 7.26
N GLU A 128 0.52 -12.81 6.57
CA GLU A 128 -0.26 -13.26 5.41
C GLU A 128 -0.19 -12.38 4.15
N THR A 129 0.76 -11.44 4.09
CA THR A 129 0.98 -10.64 2.88
C THR A 129 1.30 -11.55 1.68
N ILE A 130 0.71 -11.25 0.53
CA ILE A 130 1.06 -11.87 -0.75
C ILE A 130 1.88 -10.86 -1.57
N ILE A 131 3.11 -11.22 -1.91
CA ILE A 131 4.02 -10.45 -2.75
C ILE A 131 4.05 -11.08 -4.14
N ALA A 132 3.95 -10.27 -5.19
CA ALA A 132 4.05 -10.74 -6.57
C ALA A 132 5.43 -10.44 -7.17
N ILE A 133 6.01 -11.42 -7.88
CA ILE A 133 7.14 -11.20 -8.79
C ILE A 133 6.60 -10.59 -10.07
N ASP A 134 7.17 -9.44 -10.45
CA ASP A 134 6.79 -8.70 -11.65
C ASP A 134 7.77 -9.05 -12.79
N PRO A 135 7.31 -9.70 -13.87
CA PRO A 135 8.17 -10.08 -14.98
C PRO A 135 8.71 -8.88 -15.78
N ASP A 136 8.10 -7.70 -15.66
CA ASP A 136 8.55 -6.47 -16.34
C ASP A 136 9.65 -5.73 -15.55
N ILE A 137 9.95 -6.15 -14.32
CA ILE A 137 11.04 -5.59 -13.52
C ILE A 137 12.28 -6.46 -13.73
N PRO A 138 13.40 -5.88 -14.23
CA PRO A 138 14.64 -6.63 -14.36
C PRO A 138 15.06 -7.28 -13.05
N ASP A 139 15.59 -8.50 -13.11
CA ASP A 139 16.06 -9.29 -11.96
C ASP A 139 16.97 -8.52 -10.98
N ALA A 140 17.80 -7.62 -11.51
CA ALA A 140 18.69 -6.75 -10.72
C ALA A 140 17.91 -5.76 -9.84
N ASN A 141 16.73 -5.33 -10.29
CA ASN A 141 15.88 -4.33 -9.64
C ASN A 141 14.73 -4.95 -8.84
N GLN A 142 14.43 -6.24 -9.05
CA GLN A 142 13.40 -6.99 -8.35
C GLN A 142 13.75 -7.13 -6.86
N ARG A 143 13.31 -6.19 -6.03
CA ARG A 143 13.62 -6.14 -4.60
C ARG A 143 12.37 -5.89 -3.77
N VAL A 144 12.25 -6.67 -2.71
CA VAL A 144 11.34 -6.43 -1.60
C VAL A 144 12.13 -5.74 -0.50
N ILE A 145 11.56 -4.71 0.10
CA ILE A 145 12.16 -4.04 1.27
C ILE A 145 11.42 -4.58 2.48
N PHE A 146 12.08 -5.36 3.32
CA PHE A 146 11.56 -5.63 4.66
C PHE A 146 11.77 -4.39 5.52
N GLU A 147 10.78 -4.07 6.33
CA GLU A 147 10.77 -2.89 7.19
C GLU A 147 10.41 -3.32 8.61
N ALA A 148 11.17 -2.82 9.57
CA ALA A 148 10.87 -2.89 10.99
C ALA A 148 10.78 -1.47 11.57
N VAL A 149 10.17 -1.36 12.74
CA VAL A 149 10.19 -0.11 13.51
C VAL A 149 11.65 0.26 13.81
N GLU A 150 11.99 1.54 13.62
CA GLU A 150 13.25 2.11 14.12
C GLU A 150 13.27 2.02 15.65
N SER A 151 13.86 0.94 16.16
CA SER A 151 13.70 0.53 17.54
C SER A 151 14.75 1.12 18.48
N GLY A 152 15.87 1.64 17.96
CA GLY A 152 17.06 1.97 18.77
C GLY A 152 17.71 0.77 19.48
N LEU A 153 17.19 -0.45 19.27
CA LEU A 153 17.69 -1.70 19.82
C LEU A 153 18.35 -2.52 18.71
N ALA A 154 19.40 -3.26 19.05
CA ALA A 154 20.04 -4.19 18.13
C ALA A 154 19.14 -5.42 17.91
N TYR A 155 19.07 -5.86 16.67
CA TYR A 155 18.41 -7.11 16.25
C TYR A 155 18.96 -7.55 14.89
N ALA A 156 18.76 -8.82 14.56
CA ALA A 156 19.10 -9.39 13.27
C ALA A 156 17.86 -9.91 12.55
N TRP A 157 17.84 -9.72 11.23
CA TRP A 157 16.82 -10.32 10.36
C TRP A 157 17.11 -11.80 10.13
N ARG A 158 16.06 -12.63 10.22
CA ARG A 158 16.11 -14.05 9.88
C ARG A 158 14.95 -14.41 8.95
N LEU A 159 15.26 -15.03 7.81
CA LEU A 159 14.30 -15.52 6.83
C LEU A 159 14.44 -17.05 6.74
N ASP A 160 13.36 -17.77 7.01
CA ASP A 160 13.30 -19.24 6.96
C ASP A 160 14.44 -19.93 7.73
N GLY A 161 14.74 -19.41 8.92
CA GLY A 161 15.83 -19.91 9.77
C GLY A 161 17.22 -19.36 9.42
N LYS A 162 17.41 -18.73 8.25
CA LYS A 162 18.70 -18.21 7.79
C LYS A 162 18.87 -16.73 8.16
N SER A 163 20.00 -16.39 8.76
CA SER A 163 20.35 -14.99 9.05
C SER A 163 20.61 -14.22 7.76
N LEU A 164 20.07 -13.00 7.66
CA LEU A 164 20.31 -12.11 6.52
C LEU A 164 21.46 -11.14 6.82
N SER A 165 22.31 -10.89 5.82
CA SER A 165 23.45 -9.99 5.90
C SER A 165 23.02 -8.54 5.68
N GLY A 166 22.47 -7.92 6.73
CA GLY A 166 22.13 -6.51 6.72
C GLY A 166 21.71 -6.06 8.11
N THR A 167 22.09 -4.84 8.44
CA THR A 167 21.85 -4.22 9.75
C THR A 167 20.89 -3.06 9.59
N GLY A 168 20.00 -2.88 10.56
CA GLY A 168 19.04 -1.78 10.58
C GLY A 168 17.62 -2.18 10.18
N HIS A 169 16.78 -1.15 10.12
CA HIS A 169 15.33 -1.28 10.03
C HIS A 169 14.80 -1.51 8.62
N LEU A 170 15.63 -1.30 7.59
CA LEU A 170 15.31 -1.64 6.20
C LEU A 170 16.26 -2.71 5.68
N MET A 171 15.71 -3.76 5.08
CA MET A 171 16.47 -4.85 4.46
C MET A 171 15.99 -5.07 3.04
N ARG A 172 16.89 -4.91 2.06
CA ARG A 172 16.59 -5.22 0.65
C ARG A 172 16.83 -6.70 0.39
N TRP A 173 15.77 -7.41 0.06
CA TRP A 173 15.80 -8.85 -0.24
C TRP A 173 15.36 -9.10 -1.69
N LYS A 174 16.00 -10.06 -2.37
CA LYS A 174 15.54 -10.55 -3.67
C LYS A 174 14.43 -11.58 -3.41
N PRO A 175 13.19 -11.33 -3.86
CA PRO A 175 12.10 -12.24 -3.57
C PRO A 175 12.32 -13.60 -4.21
N GLU A 176 12.21 -14.64 -3.40
CA GLU A 176 12.14 -16.04 -3.82
C GLU A 176 10.70 -16.51 -3.71
N ARG A 177 10.29 -17.47 -4.55
CA ARG A 177 8.93 -18.00 -4.48
C ARG A 177 8.74 -18.88 -3.26
N GLY A 178 7.54 -18.86 -2.72
CA GLY A 178 7.11 -19.79 -1.69
C GLY A 178 6.50 -19.08 -0.50
N ARG A 179 6.21 -19.87 0.55
CA ARG A 179 5.86 -19.35 1.86
C ARG A 179 7.13 -19.13 2.65
N HIS A 180 7.19 -17.99 3.31
CA HIS A 180 8.35 -17.53 4.04
C HIS A 180 7.95 -17.10 5.45
N ARG A 181 8.85 -17.33 6.40
CA ARG A 181 8.77 -16.80 7.76
C ARG A 181 9.89 -15.80 7.99
N LEU A 182 9.52 -14.56 8.26
CA LEU A 182 10.45 -13.48 8.60
C LEU A 182 10.41 -13.25 10.10
N SER A 183 11.58 -13.12 10.74
CA SER A 183 11.67 -12.90 12.18
C SER A 183 12.76 -11.87 12.52
N LEU A 184 12.52 -11.12 13.59
CA LEU A 184 13.50 -10.27 14.25
C LEU A 184 14.08 -11.05 15.43
N ILE A 185 15.39 -11.19 15.48
CA ILE A 185 16.11 -11.93 16.52
C ILE A 185 16.92 -10.96 17.37
N GLY A 186 16.76 -11.03 18.70
CA GLY A 186 17.53 -10.23 19.65
C GLY A 186 18.95 -10.78 19.87
N ASP A 187 19.78 -10.02 20.59
CA ASP A 187 21.16 -10.40 20.92
C ASP A 187 21.22 -11.68 21.80
N ASP A 188 20.17 -11.95 22.57
CA ASP A 188 19.97 -13.14 23.38
C ASP A 188 19.44 -14.35 22.58
N HIS A 189 19.39 -14.23 21.25
CA HIS A 189 18.77 -15.17 20.32
C HIS A 189 17.25 -15.37 20.50
N ALA A 190 16.58 -14.54 21.29
CA ALA A 190 15.12 -14.57 21.40
C ALA A 190 14.46 -14.04 20.13
N ILE A 191 13.29 -14.60 19.79
CA ILE A 191 12.45 -14.07 18.71
C ILE A 191 11.69 -12.87 19.28
N LEU A 192 12.01 -11.67 18.78
CA LEU A 192 11.38 -10.42 19.21
C LEU A 192 10.02 -10.20 18.52
N ASP A 193 9.95 -10.57 17.24
CA ASP A 193 8.74 -10.55 16.40
C ASP A 193 8.87 -11.54 15.23
N SER A 194 7.75 -12.05 14.72
CA SER A 194 7.71 -13.04 13.63
C SER A 194 6.41 -12.96 12.84
N ILE A 195 6.51 -13.03 11.51
CA ILE A 195 5.38 -13.06 10.58
C ILE A 195 5.60 -14.12 9.50
N GLU A 196 4.51 -14.53 8.85
CA GLU A 196 4.51 -15.37 7.66
C GLU A 196 3.98 -14.59 6.45
N PHE A 197 4.53 -14.83 5.27
CA PHE A 197 4.09 -14.23 4.02
C PHE A 197 4.30 -15.18 2.84
N GLU A 198 3.69 -14.89 1.69
CA GLU A 198 3.81 -15.70 0.47
C GLU A 198 4.30 -14.87 -0.72
N VAL A 199 5.20 -15.42 -1.51
CA VAL A 199 5.64 -14.84 -2.79
C VAL A 199 5.11 -15.68 -3.95
N ARG A 200 4.36 -15.02 -4.85
CA ARG A 200 3.76 -15.60 -6.06
C ARG A 200 4.27 -14.90 -7.33
N GLY A 201 3.93 -15.42 -8.52
CA GLY A 201 4.21 -14.80 -9.82
C GLY A 201 5.09 -15.67 -10.72
N GLN A 202 5.00 -15.52 -12.05
CA GLN A 202 5.80 -16.25 -13.04
C GLN A 202 7.18 -15.59 -13.25
N ALA A 203 8.17 -16.37 -13.68
CA ALA A 203 9.53 -15.86 -13.89
C ALA A 203 9.50 -15.32 -15.32
N ALA A 204 10.17 -14.20 -15.58
CA ALA A 204 10.19 -13.63 -16.92
C ALA A 204 10.56 -14.72 -17.94
N HIS A 205 9.80 -14.82 -19.02
CA HIS A 205 10.19 -15.65 -20.16
C HIS A 205 11.55 -15.16 -20.65
N ALA A 206 12.57 -16.00 -20.58
CA ALA A 206 13.77 -15.83 -21.39
C ALA A 206 13.37 -16.10 -22.86
N GLY A 207 12.98 -15.06 -23.60
CA GLY A 207 12.51 -15.20 -24.98
C GLY A 207 12.80 -13.94 -25.78
N GLY A 208 13.72 -14.07 -26.73
CA GLY A 208 14.29 -12.96 -27.50
C GLY A 208 13.29 -12.22 -28.39
N SER A 209 13.72 -11.03 -28.81
CA SER A 209 13.04 -10.22 -29.83
C SER A 209 12.69 -11.05 -31.06
N PRO A 210 11.42 -11.12 -31.50
CA PRO A 210 11.15 -11.48 -32.88
C PRO A 210 11.54 -10.28 -33.74
N ALA A 211 12.60 -10.44 -34.53
CA ALA A 211 12.86 -9.57 -35.66
C ALA A 211 11.67 -9.70 -36.62
N VAL A 212 10.82 -8.68 -36.68
CA VAL A 212 9.81 -8.57 -37.73
C VAL A 212 10.53 -8.06 -38.97
N ALA A 213 10.82 -8.98 -39.89
CA ALA A 213 11.24 -8.64 -41.24
C ALA A 213 10.04 -8.10 -42.01
N PHE A 214 10.15 -6.87 -42.51
CA PHE A 214 9.22 -6.32 -43.48
C PHE A 214 9.38 -7.04 -44.83
N LYS A 215 8.25 -7.46 -45.41
CA LYS A 215 8.07 -7.64 -46.85
C LYS A 215 6.89 -6.81 -47.29
#